data_AF-A0A7W1DTP5-F1
#
_entry.id   AF-A0A7W1DTP5-F1
#
_cell.length_a   1.000
_cell.length_b   1.000
_cell.length_c   1.000
_cell.angle_alpha   90.00
_cell.angle_beta   90.00
_cell.angle_gamma   90.00
#
_symmetry.space_group_name_H-M   'P 1'
#
loop_
_entity.id
_entity.type
_entity.pdbx_description
1 polymer ?
#
loop_
_entity_poly.entity_id
_entity_poly.type
_entity_poly.pdbx_seq_one_letter_code
_entity_poly.pdbx_strand_id
1 'polypeptide(L)'
;MNLRDLAARLDCRLEGDGDIVVQRVAGIQEAEAGDVTFFANARYAAALKATRASAVILAEGAEAAPCAMLRTPNPYLAFARAVGLFAG
;
A
#
# COMPACT_ATOMS: atom_id res chain seq x y z
N MET A 1 -7.33 10.90 2.86
CA MET A 1 -8.43 9.94 2.55
C MET A 1 -8.24 8.72 3.43
N ASN A 2 -9.28 8.06 3.94
CA ASN A 2 -9.06 6.84 4.74
C ASN A 2 -8.68 5.64 3.85
N LEU A 3 -8.14 4.58 4.45
CA LEU A 3 -7.62 3.43 3.72
C LEU A 3 -8.73 2.61 3.05
N ARG A 4 -9.93 2.55 3.64
CA ARG A 4 -11.10 1.90 3.05
C ARG A 4 -11.53 2.56 1.74
N ASP A 5 -11.59 3.89 1.71
CA ASP A 5 -11.93 4.67 0.52
C ASP A 5 -10.87 4.51 -0.56
N LEU A 6 -9.59 4.49 -0.17
CA LEU A 6 -8.49 4.22 -1.09
C LEU A 6 -8.61 2.81 -1.68
N ALA A 7 -8.87 1.80 -0.85
CA ALA A 7 -9.05 0.41 -1.30
C ALA A 7 -10.17 0.30 -2.35
N ALA A 8 -11.32 0.94 -2.09
CA ALA A 8 -12.45 0.95 -3.02
C ALA A 8 -12.11 1.65 -4.36
N ARG A 9 -11.39 2.78 -4.33
CA ARG A 9 -10.96 3.49 -5.55
C ARG A 9 -9.93 2.73 -6.37
N LEU A 10 -9.09 1.93 -5.71
CA LEU A 10 -8.04 1.14 -6.36
C LEU A 10 -8.51 -0.25 -6.79
N ASP A 11 -9.73 -0.66 -6.41
CA ASP A 11 -10.24 -2.03 -6.57
C ASP A 11 -9.32 -3.07 -5.89
N CYS A 12 -8.93 -2.76 -4.65
CA CYS A 12 -8.10 -3.61 -3.80
C CYS A 12 -8.93 -4.22 -2.67
N ARG A 13 -8.63 -5.48 -2.32
CA ARG A 13 -9.12 -6.06 -1.06
C ARG A 13 -8.29 -5.52 0.10
N LEU A 14 -8.96 -4.89 1.06
CA LEU A 14 -8.36 -4.40 2.29
C LEU A 14 -8.25 -5.52 3.34
N GLU A 15 -7.07 -5.64 3.95
CA GLU A 15 -6.80 -6.44 5.14
C GLU A 15 -6.15 -5.54 6.21
N GLY A 16 -6.74 -5.44 7.40
CA GLY A 16 -6.28 -4.56 8.48
C GLY A 16 -7.25 -3.40 8.75
N ASP A 17 -6.74 -2.33 9.38
CA ASP A 17 -7.54 -1.18 9.79
C ASP A 17 -7.83 -0.23 8.61
N GLY A 18 -9.11 -0.09 8.27
CA GLY A 18 -9.58 0.76 7.17
C GLY A 18 -9.73 2.25 7.51
N ASP A 19 -9.67 2.60 8.79
CA ASP A 19 -9.88 3.98 9.25
C ASP A 19 -8.58 4.80 9.26
N ILE A 20 -7.44 4.14 9.01
CA ILE A 20 -6.13 4.77 8.79
C ILE A 20 -6.25 5.88 7.75
N VAL A 21 -5.83 7.09 8.12
CA VAL A 21 -5.76 8.22 7.20
C VAL A 21 -4.49 8.12 6.36
N VAL A 22 -4.67 8.03 5.04
CA VAL A 22 -3.61 8.09 4.05
C VAL A 22 -3.44 9.52 3.56
N GLN A 23 -2.18 9.99 3.59
CA GLN A 23 -1.76 11.34 3.24
C GLN A 23 -1.08 11.40 1.88
N ARG A 24 -0.24 10.43 1.56
CA ARG A 24 0.53 10.38 0.31
C ARG A 24 0.97 8.96 -0.04
N VAL A 25 1.65 8.85 -1.18
CA VAL A 25 2.31 7.63 -1.64
C VAL A 25 3.83 7.79 -1.51
N ALA A 26 4.53 6.74 -1.07
CA ALA A 26 5.99 6.76 -0.88
C ALA A 26 6.63 5.41 -1.24
N GLY A 27 7.92 5.43 -1.57
CA GLY A 27 8.71 4.22 -1.79
C GLY A 27 8.89 3.40 -0.50
N ILE A 28 9.01 2.08 -0.60
CA ILE A 28 8.94 1.16 0.56
C ILE A 28 10.00 1.41 1.65
N GLN A 29 11.13 2.02 1.28
CA GLN A 29 12.22 2.37 2.18
C GLN A 29 12.06 3.75 2.85
N GLU A 30 11.26 4.64 2.26
CA GLU A 30 11.06 6.03 2.69
C GLU A 30 9.67 6.28 3.30
N ALA A 31 8.77 5.32 3.14
CA ALA A 31 7.41 5.41 3.63
C ALA A 31 7.37 5.42 5.15
N GLU A 32 6.56 6.32 5.70
CA GLU A 32 6.32 6.55 7.12
C GLU A 32 4.83 6.32 7.46
N ALA A 33 4.47 6.53 8.72
CA ALA A 33 3.09 6.54 9.15
C ALA A 33 2.29 7.61 8.37
N GLY A 34 1.13 7.23 7.86
CA GLY A 34 0.29 8.03 6.95
C GLY A 34 0.55 7.75 5.47
N ASP A 35 1.60 7.02 5.13
CA ASP A 35 1.94 6.71 3.73
C ASP A 35 1.40 5.35 3.30
N VAL A 36 1.09 5.26 2.00
CA VAL A 36 0.91 3.98 1.31
C VAL A 36 2.12 3.71 0.43
N THR A 37 2.64 2.49 0.52
CA THR A 37 3.70 2.00 -0.36
C THR A 37 3.23 0.82 -1.21
N PHE A 38 4.12 0.24 -2.01
CA PHE A 38 3.81 -0.97 -2.77
C PHE A 38 4.95 -2.00 -2.70
N PHE A 39 4.59 -3.26 -2.83
CA PHE A 39 5.50 -4.39 -2.88
C PHE A 39 5.10 -5.33 -4.02
N ALA A 40 5.93 -5.35 -5.07
CA ALA A 40 5.73 -6.21 -6.24
C ALA A 40 7.00 -6.96 -6.67
N ASN A 41 8.15 -6.67 -6.07
CA ASN A 41 9.43 -7.31 -6.39
C ASN A 41 10.03 -7.94 -5.14
N ALA A 42 10.22 -9.26 -5.17
CA ALA A 42 10.70 -10.06 -4.06
C ALA A 42 12.07 -9.61 -3.49
N ARG A 43 12.90 -8.91 -4.28
CA ARG A 43 14.18 -8.36 -3.79
C ARG A 43 14.01 -7.37 -2.61
N TYR A 44 12.83 -6.80 -2.46
CA TYR A 44 12.50 -5.86 -1.38
C TYR A 44 11.87 -6.54 -0.16
N ALA A 45 11.91 -7.88 -0.03
CA ALA A 45 11.30 -8.58 1.10
C ALA A 45 11.84 -8.10 2.46
N ALA A 46 13.13 -7.76 2.56
CA ALA A 46 13.70 -7.16 3.76
C ALA A 46 13.12 -5.76 4.04
N ALA A 47 12.90 -4.96 3.00
CA ALA A 47 12.27 -3.64 3.14
C ALA A 47 10.79 -3.75 3.52
N LEU A 48 10.07 -4.77 3.02
CA LEU A 48 8.69 -5.06 3.43
C LEU A 48 8.59 -5.34 4.93
N LYS A 49 9.50 -6.15 5.46
CA LYS A 49 9.54 -6.47 6.90
C LYS A 49 9.89 -5.27 7.77
N ALA A 50 10.62 -4.30 7.24
CA ALA A 50 11.09 -3.11 7.94
C ALA A 50 10.30 -1.84 7.62
N THR A 51 9.23 -1.93 6.82
CA THR A 51 8.52 -0.74 6.35
C THR A 51 7.83 -0.02 7.50
N ARG A 52 7.81 1.32 7.43
CA ARG A 52 7.05 2.17 8.36
C ARG A 52 5.76 2.71 7.72
N ALA A 53 5.45 2.29 6.49
CA ALA A 53 4.22 2.63 5.81
C ALA A 53 3.00 2.20 6.63
N SER A 54 1.93 3.01 6.61
CA SER A 54 0.66 2.62 7.23
C SER A 54 -0.06 1.52 6.46
N ALA A 55 0.13 1.45 5.14
CA ALA A 55 -0.32 0.31 4.35
C ALA A 55 0.59 0.02 3.15
N VAL A 56 0.49 -1.19 2.64
CA VAL A 56 1.21 -1.63 1.43
C VAL A 56 0.25 -2.20 0.39
N ILE A 57 0.45 -1.85 -0.87
CA ILE A 57 -0.20 -2.46 -2.04
C ILE A 57 0.63 -3.66 -2.49
N LEU A 58 0.04 -4.85 -2.55
CA LEU A 58 0.76 -6.09 -2.87
C LEU A 58 -0.13 -7.12 -3.56
N ALA A 59 0.52 -8.13 -4.16
CA ALA A 59 -0.18 -9.21 -4.84
C ALA A 59 -1.03 -10.03 -3.87
N GLU A 60 -2.11 -10.63 -4.35
CA GLU A 60 -3.01 -11.46 -3.53
C GLU A 60 -2.27 -12.57 -2.77
N GLY A 61 -1.28 -13.21 -3.41
CA GLY A 61 -0.48 -14.29 -2.84
C GLY A 61 0.84 -13.87 -2.20
N ALA A 62 1.12 -12.56 -2.08
CA ALA A 62 2.35 -12.10 -1.42
C ALA A 62 2.34 -12.39 0.10
N GLU A 63 3.53 -12.46 0.71
CA GLU A 63 3.63 -12.59 2.16
C GLU A 63 2.94 -11.43 2.90
N ALA A 64 2.45 -11.70 4.11
CA ALA A 64 1.86 -10.67 4.94
C ALA A 64 2.89 -9.60 5.34
N ALA A 65 2.44 -8.36 5.40
CA ALA A 65 3.24 -7.21 5.84
C ALA A 65 2.95 -6.88 7.31
N PRO A 66 3.84 -6.13 8.00
CA PRO A 66 3.62 -5.70 9.39
C PRO A 66 2.60 -4.55 9.52
N CYS A 67 1.95 -4.13 8.43
CA CYS A 67 0.98 -3.05 8.39
C CYS A 67 -0.26 -3.46 7.57
N ALA A 68 -1.22 -2.55 7.38
CA ALA A 68 -2.41 -2.84 6.59
C ALA A 68 -2.06 -3.17 5.14
N MET A 69 -2.88 -3.99 4.49
CA MET A 69 -2.59 -4.55 3.18
C MET A 69 -3.72 -4.27 2.19
N LEU A 70 -3.35 -3.77 1.02
CA LEU A 70 -4.22 -3.59 -0.14
C LEU A 70 -3.85 -4.66 -1.18
N ARG A 71 -4.60 -5.75 -1.19
CA ARG A 71 -4.37 -6.91 -2.05
C ARG A 71 -5.01 -6.70 -3.42
N THR A 72 -4.25 -6.96 -4.49
CA THR A 72 -4.74 -6.83 -5.86
C THR A 72 -3.99 -7.79 -6.80
N PRO A 73 -4.62 -8.24 -7.91
CA PRO A 73 -3.90 -8.97 -8.96
C PRO A 73 -2.89 -8.10 -9.73
N ASN A 74 -2.96 -6.76 -9.65
CA ASN A 74 -2.04 -5.86 -10.37
C ASN A 74 -1.49 -4.73 -9.48
N PRO A 75 -0.49 -5.02 -8.60
CA PRO A 75 0.04 -4.04 -7.65
C PRO A 75 0.66 -2.80 -8.29
N TYR A 76 1.30 -2.95 -9.46
CA TYR A 76 1.89 -1.82 -10.18
C TYR A 76 0.82 -0.85 -10.69
N LEU A 77 -0.27 -1.36 -11.28
CA LEU A 77 -1.38 -0.53 -11.74
C LEU A 77 -2.06 0.18 -10.57
N ALA A 78 -2.32 -0.54 -9.47
CA ALA A 78 -2.92 0.04 -8.28
C ALA A 78 -2.03 1.14 -7.67
N PHE A 79 -0.71 0.94 -7.62
CA PHE A 79 0.24 1.96 -7.19
C PHE A 79 0.24 3.18 -8.10
N ALA A 80 0.28 3.01 -9.43
CA ALA A 80 0.23 4.12 -10.38
C ALA A 80 -1.07 4.95 -10.24
N ARG A 81 -2.20 4.28 -10.05
CA ARG A 81 -3.49 4.94 -9.74
C ARG A 81 -3.44 5.68 -8.41
N ALA A 82 -2.84 5.08 -7.37
CA ALA A 82 -2.67 5.73 -6.08
C ALA A 82 -1.85 7.02 -6.21
N VAL A 83 -0.73 7.00 -6.94
CA VAL A 83 0.06 8.22 -7.23
C VAL A 83 -0.81 9.31 -7.85
N GLY A 84 -1.65 8.97 -8.83
CA GLY A 84 -2.57 9.92 -9.45
C GLY A 84 -3.62 10.51 -8.50
N LEU A 85 -4.06 9.76 -7.48
CA LEU A 85 -5.01 10.24 -6.46
C LEU A 85 -4.39 11.23 -5.47
N PHE A 86 -3.06 11.26 -5.34
CA PHE A 86 -2.32 12.10 -4.39
C PHE A 86 -1.39 13.11 -5.08
N ALA A 87 -1.53 13.32 -6.39
CA ALA A 87 -0.70 14.23 -7.18
C ALA A 87 -1.15 15.70 -7.16
N GLY A 88 -1.97 16.12 -6.17
CA GLY A 88 -2.58 17.44 -6.09
C GLY A 88 -2.43 18.10 -4.73
#